data_AF-A0A7V9PXG2-F1
#
_entry.id   AF-A0A7V9PXG2-F1
#
_cell.length_a   1.000
_cell.length_b   1.000
_cell.length_c   1.000
_cell.angle_alpha   90.00
_cell.angle_beta   90.00
_cell.angle_gamma   90.00
#
_symmetry.space_group_name_H-M   'P 1'
#
loop_
_entity.id
_entity.type
_entity.pdbx_description
1 polymer ?
#
loop_
_entity_poly.entity_id
_entity_poly.type
_entity_poly.pdbx_seq_one_letter_code
_entity_poly.pdbx_strand_id
1 'polypeptide(L)'
;PEFERRVEAGDFLEHIAYVSGRRYGTLRSEIERIADEGRVCVLELELEGALAVQDEVDGSVTIFIAADVPELERRLSERATESTGEIGERIALARAQLEQAHRFRYMVRNDDLERATSVLAALVECELALAGTMRRP
;
A
#
# COMPACT_ATOMS: atom_id res chain seq x y z
N PRO A 1 -10.10 24.15 6.70
CA PRO A 1 -8.77 24.15 6.04
C PRO A 1 -8.84 23.55 4.63
N GLU A 2 -7.88 23.81 3.73
CA GLU A 2 -7.94 23.33 2.33
C GLU A 2 -8.12 21.80 2.24
N PHE A 3 -7.39 21.04 3.05
CA PHE A 3 -7.51 19.58 3.11
C PHE A 3 -8.92 19.11 3.47
N GLU A 4 -9.54 19.67 4.52
CA GLU A 4 -10.91 19.31 4.93
C GLU A 4 -11.92 19.62 3.84
N ARG A 5 -11.77 20.75 3.14
CA ARG A 5 -12.62 21.09 2.00
C ARG A 5 -12.51 20.06 0.87
N ARG A 6 -11.29 19.60 0.58
CA ARG A 6 -11.03 18.56 -0.43
C ARG A 6 -11.58 17.19 0.01
N VAL A 7 -11.52 16.87 1.30
CA VAL A 7 -12.17 15.68 1.87
C VAL A 7 -13.69 15.76 1.71
N GLU A 8 -14.31 16.88 2.09
CA GLU A 8 -15.75 17.12 1.93
C GLU A 8 -16.20 17.12 0.47
N ALA A 9 -15.33 17.58 -0.44
CA ALA A 9 -15.57 17.57 -1.88
C ALA A 9 -15.35 16.19 -2.53
N GLY A 10 -14.77 15.23 -1.82
CA GLY A 10 -14.45 13.90 -2.35
C GLY A 10 -13.27 13.89 -3.32
N ASP A 11 -12.39 14.90 -3.28
CA ASP A 11 -11.28 15.06 -4.24
C ASP A 11 -10.16 14.01 -4.06
N PHE A 12 -10.12 13.35 -2.90
CA PHE A 12 -9.15 12.32 -2.58
C PHE A 12 -9.65 10.94 -2.97
N LEU A 13 -8.75 10.14 -3.55
CA LEU A 13 -8.93 8.71 -3.72
C LEU A 13 -8.73 7.98 -2.39
N GLU A 14 -7.70 8.38 -1.64
CA GLU A 14 -7.51 7.99 -0.25
C GLU A 14 -6.94 9.16 0.54
N HIS A 15 -7.19 9.18 1.84
CA HIS A 15 -6.57 10.16 2.73
C HIS A 15 -6.40 9.63 4.16
N ILE A 16 -5.35 10.08 4.85
CA ILE A 16 -5.07 9.75 6.24
C ILE A 16 -4.77 11.02 7.03
N ALA A 17 -5.33 11.13 8.23
CA ALA A 17 -5.02 12.18 9.19
C ALA A 17 -4.47 11.57 10.47
N TYR A 18 -3.21 11.84 10.78
CA TYR A 18 -2.55 11.37 12.00
C TYR A 18 -2.92 12.24 13.19
N VAL A 19 -2.94 11.65 14.39
CA VAL A 19 -3.15 12.36 15.67
C VAL A 19 -2.11 13.46 15.89
N SER A 20 -0.91 13.33 15.30
CA SER A 20 0.14 14.35 15.29
C SER A 20 -0.19 15.60 14.47
N GLY A 21 -1.32 15.62 13.76
CA GLY A 21 -1.77 16.71 12.90
C GLY A 21 -1.26 16.62 11.46
N ARG A 22 -0.41 15.64 11.13
CA ARG A 22 0.02 15.39 9.74
C ARG A 22 -1.12 14.77 8.93
N ARG A 23 -1.29 15.21 7.70
CA ARG A 23 -2.36 14.78 6.80
C ARG A 23 -1.76 14.46 5.43
N TYR A 24 -2.18 13.34 4.85
CA TYR A 24 -1.75 12.87 3.55
C TYR A 24 -2.97 12.44 2.77
N GLY A 25 -2.88 12.49 1.44
CA GLY A 25 -3.91 11.95 0.59
C GLY A 25 -3.52 12.00 -0.88
N THR A 26 -4.02 11.03 -1.61
CA THR A 26 -3.81 10.87 -3.04
C THR A 26 -4.97 11.51 -3.78
N LEU A 27 -4.71 12.54 -4.59
CA LEU A 27 -5.77 13.22 -5.36
C LEU A 27 -6.20 12.39 -6.56
N ARG A 28 -7.52 12.31 -6.79
CA ARG A 28 -8.09 11.66 -7.98
C ARG A 28 -7.54 12.25 -9.27
N SER A 29 -7.45 13.58 -9.32
CA SER A 29 -6.94 14.32 -10.47
C SER A 29 -5.52 13.94 -10.86
N GLU A 30 -4.68 13.54 -9.91
CA GLU A 30 -3.31 13.10 -10.21
C GLU A 30 -3.29 11.69 -10.81
N ILE A 31 -4.18 10.80 -10.36
CA ILE A 31 -4.33 9.46 -10.96
C ILE A 31 -4.82 9.59 -12.40
N GLU A 32 -5.86 10.40 -12.62
CA GLU A 32 -6.39 10.69 -13.95
C GLU A 32 -5.33 11.30 -14.87
N ARG A 33 -4.58 12.31 -14.40
CA ARG A 33 -3.49 12.92 -15.17
C ARG A 33 -2.41 11.90 -15.56
N ILE A 34 -1.99 11.03 -14.64
CA ILE A 34 -0.98 10.00 -14.93
C ILE A 34 -1.51 9.00 -15.97
N ALA A 35 -2.78 8.60 -15.84
CA ALA A 35 -3.43 7.69 -16.78
C ALA A 35 -3.60 8.30 -18.18
N ASP A 36 -3.97 9.58 -18.26
CA ASP A 36 -4.10 10.34 -19.52
C ASP A 36 -2.77 10.48 -20.26
N GLU A 37 -1.65 10.49 -19.52
CA GLU A 37 -0.30 10.45 -20.09
C GLU A 37 0.12 9.03 -20.54
N GLY A 38 -0.78 8.04 -20.47
CA GLY A 38 -0.51 6.65 -20.83
C GLY A 38 0.46 5.95 -19.88
N ARG A 39 0.61 6.46 -18.65
CA ARG A 39 1.49 5.90 -17.62
C ARG A 39 0.68 5.18 -16.56
N VAL A 40 1.35 4.29 -15.84
CA VAL A 40 0.79 3.58 -14.70
C VAL A 40 1.20 4.28 -13.41
N CYS A 41 0.23 4.53 -12.54
CA CYS A 41 0.47 5.06 -11.21
C CYS A 41 0.85 3.93 -10.26
N VAL A 42 1.92 4.14 -9.48
CA VAL A 42 2.31 3.25 -8.39
C VAL A 42 2.04 3.98 -7.08
N LEU A 43 1.23 3.38 -6.21
CA LEU A 43 0.84 3.93 -4.92
C LEU A 43 1.42 3.06 -3.79
N GLU A 44 2.10 3.70 -2.84
CA GLU A 44 2.51 3.11 -1.58
C GLU A 44 1.51 3.57 -0.51
N LEU A 45 0.71 2.64 0.02
CA LEU A 45 -0.42 2.94 0.90
C LEU A 45 -0.41 2.03 2.12
N GLU A 46 -0.96 2.56 3.22
CA GLU A 46 -1.35 1.75 4.36
C GLU A 46 -2.52 0.83 3.99
N LEU A 47 -2.74 -0.22 4.80
CA LEU A 47 -3.74 -1.25 4.53
C LEU A 47 -5.14 -0.71 4.21
N GLU A 48 -5.66 0.21 5.03
CA GLU A 48 -7.00 0.78 4.82
C GLU A 48 -7.08 1.57 3.52
N GLY A 49 -6.05 2.36 3.20
CA GLY A 49 -5.96 3.11 1.95
C GLY A 49 -5.88 2.20 0.73
N ALA A 50 -5.08 1.14 0.80
CA ALA A 50 -4.97 0.16 -0.28
C ALA A 50 -6.29 -0.57 -0.54
N LEU A 51 -7.03 -0.94 0.51
CA LEU A 51 -8.35 -1.57 0.38
C LEU A 51 -9.39 -0.59 -0.18
N ALA A 52 -9.37 0.68 0.24
CA ALA A 52 -10.23 1.71 -0.33
C ALA A 52 -9.98 1.89 -1.83
N VAL A 53 -8.72 1.98 -2.25
CA VAL A 53 -8.35 2.04 -3.68
C VAL A 53 -8.81 0.79 -4.42
N GLN A 54 -8.65 -0.40 -3.82
CA GLN A 54 -9.07 -1.66 -4.45
C GLN A 54 -10.58 -1.71 -4.71
N ASP A 55 -11.36 -1.27 -3.73
CA ASP A 55 -12.82 -1.31 -3.78
C ASP A 55 -13.38 -0.24 -4.73
N GLU A 56 -12.62 0.81 -5.05
CA GLU A 56 -13.05 1.94 -5.86
C GLU A 56 -12.49 1.95 -7.30
N VAL A 57 -11.25 1.50 -7.49
CA VAL A 57 -10.55 1.54 -8.77
C VAL A 57 -10.60 0.16 -9.44
N ASP A 58 -11.55 0.02 -10.36
CA ASP A 58 -11.68 -1.17 -11.20
C ASP A 58 -10.39 -1.46 -11.97
N GLY A 59 -9.93 -2.70 -11.89
CA GLY A 59 -8.70 -3.15 -12.55
C GLY A 59 -7.41 -2.72 -11.85
N SER A 60 -7.49 -2.16 -10.65
CA SER A 60 -6.32 -1.96 -9.80
C SER A 60 -5.62 -3.29 -9.51
N VAL A 61 -4.29 -3.27 -9.46
CA VAL A 61 -3.45 -4.41 -9.07
C VAL A 61 -2.92 -4.14 -7.68
N THR A 62 -3.34 -4.95 -6.71
CA THR A 62 -2.91 -4.82 -5.32
C THR A 62 -1.86 -5.86 -4.96
N ILE A 63 -0.76 -5.41 -4.36
CA ILE A 63 0.35 -6.25 -3.94
C ILE A 63 0.62 -5.99 -2.46
N PHE A 64 0.41 -7.02 -1.63
CA PHE A 64 0.69 -6.96 -0.20
C PHE A 64 2.15 -7.32 0.08
N ILE A 65 2.89 -6.43 0.72
CA ILE A 65 4.28 -6.70 1.13
C ILE A 65 4.26 -7.24 2.57
N ALA A 66 4.30 -8.56 2.70
CA ALA A 66 4.24 -9.25 3.98
C ALA A 66 5.60 -9.20 4.70
N ALA A 67 5.64 -8.50 5.83
CA ALA A 67 6.76 -8.61 6.75
C ALA A 67 6.84 -10.03 7.37
N ASP A 68 8.05 -10.53 7.56
CA ASP A 68 8.26 -11.73 8.35
C ASP A 68 8.14 -11.36 9.85
N VAL A 69 6.99 -11.69 10.46
CA VAL A 69 6.66 -11.25 11.83
C VAL A 69 7.68 -11.74 12.88
N PRO A 70 8.11 -13.02 12.89
CA PRO A 70 9.21 -13.45 13.75
C PRO A 70 10.49 -12.62 13.60
N GLU A 71 10.87 -12.32 12.36
CA GLU A 71 12.06 -11.50 12.08
C GLU A 71 11.86 -10.03 12.48
N LEU A 72 10.66 -9.49 12.28
CA LEU A 72 10.28 -8.16 12.73
C LEU A 72 10.40 -8.03 14.26
N GLU A 73 9.89 -9.02 15.00
CA GLU A 73 9.98 -9.07 16.46
C GLU A 73 11.44 -9.12 16.93
N ARG A 74 12.26 -9.97 16.27
CA ARG A 74 13.70 -10.04 16.53
C ARG A 74 14.38 -8.69 16.31
N ARG A 75 14.15 -8.05 15.16
CA ARG A 75 14.76 -6.76 14.79
C ARG A 75 14.34 -5.60 15.70
N LEU A 76 13.07 -5.55 16.11
CA LEU A 76 12.58 -4.53 17.04
C LEU A 76 13.20 -4.70 18.42
N SER A 77 13.31 -5.95 18.88
CA SER A 77 13.94 -6.28 20.17
C SER A 77 15.44 -5.94 20.20
N GLU A 78 16.16 -6.20 19.10
CA GLU A 78 17.60 -5.92 18.99
C GLU A 78 17.94 -4.43 18.95
N ARG A 79 17.05 -3.60 18.39
CA ARG A 79 17.27 -2.15 18.34
C ARG A 79 17.24 -1.52 19.72
N ALA A 80 16.52 -2.11 20.68
CA ALA A 80 16.39 -1.64 22.06
C ALA A 80 15.99 -0.15 22.20
N THR A 81 15.43 0.46 21.15
CA THR A 81 14.99 1.86 21.11
C THR A 81 13.51 2.02 21.49
N GLU A 82 12.76 0.92 21.52
CA GLU A 82 11.33 0.87 21.79
C GLU A 82 11.08 0.05 23.05
N SER A 83 10.06 0.42 23.82
CA SER A 83 9.64 -0.33 25.00
C SER A 83 8.97 -1.65 24.61
N THR A 84 8.96 -2.63 25.51
CA THR A 84 8.28 -3.93 25.28
C THR A 84 6.80 -3.76 24.92
N GLY A 85 6.14 -2.72 25.42
CA GLY A 85 4.75 -2.38 25.08
C GLY A 85 4.60 -1.95 23.62
N GLU A 86 5.43 -1.01 23.16
CA GLU A 86 5.41 -0.52 21.77
C GLU A 86 5.75 -1.63 20.76
N ILE A 87 6.70 -2.51 21.09
CA ILE A 87 7.01 -3.67 20.26
C ILE A 87 5.78 -4.58 20.14
N GLY A 88 5.10 -4.86 21.26
CA GLY A 88 3.88 -5.67 21.28
C GLY A 88 2.76 -5.10 20.42
N GLU A 89 2.52 -3.80 20.49
CA GLU A 89 1.52 -3.10 19.66
C GLU A 89 1.83 -3.21 18.17
N ARG A 90 3.10 -3.04 17.78
CA ARG A 90 3.53 -3.16 16.38
C ARG A 90 3.41 -4.58 15.85
N ILE A 91 3.75 -5.59 16.66
CA ILE A 91 3.59 -7.00 16.28
C ILE A 91 2.11 -7.37 16.18
N ALA A 92 1.27 -6.89 17.09
CA ALA A 92 -0.18 -7.10 17.03
C ALA A 92 -0.76 -6.47 15.75
N LEU A 93 -0.36 -5.23 15.43
CA LEU A 93 -0.77 -4.57 14.19
C LEU A 93 -0.33 -5.35 12.95
N ALA A 94 0.93 -5.78 12.88
CA ALA A 94 1.43 -6.55 11.75
C ALA A 94 0.67 -7.88 11.55
N ARG A 95 0.29 -8.56 12.63
CA ARG A 95 -0.54 -9.77 12.58
C ARG A 95 -1.95 -9.48 12.06
N ALA A 96 -2.60 -8.43 12.58
CA ALA A 96 -3.92 -8.02 12.12
C ALA A 96 -3.91 -7.61 10.63
N GLN A 97 -2.85 -6.95 10.17
CA GLN A 97 -2.69 -6.60 8.76
C GLN A 97 -2.50 -7.84 7.88
N LEU A 98 -1.71 -8.84 8.34
CA LEU A 98 -1.53 -10.09 7.63
C LEU A 98 -2.82 -10.89 7.46
N GLU A 99 -3.74 -10.82 8.43
CA GLU A 99 -5.06 -11.45 8.29
C GLU A 99 -5.84 -10.89 7.10
N GLN A 100 -5.57 -9.65 6.67
CA GLN A 100 -6.21 -9.02 5.51
C GLN A 100 -5.47 -9.30 4.18
N ALA A 101 -4.30 -9.93 4.20
CA ALA A 101 -3.50 -10.18 2.99
C ALA A 101 -4.25 -10.98 1.92
N HIS A 102 -5.21 -11.83 2.32
CA HIS A 102 -6.05 -12.61 1.41
C HIS A 102 -6.96 -11.75 0.50
N ARG A 103 -7.17 -10.46 0.82
CA ARG A 103 -7.92 -9.52 -0.02
C ARG A 103 -7.11 -8.98 -1.19
N PHE A 104 -5.79 -9.08 -1.13
CA PHE A 104 -4.88 -8.55 -2.15
C PHE A 104 -4.69 -9.57 -3.26
N ARG A 105 -4.47 -9.08 -4.49
CA ARG A 105 -4.24 -9.96 -5.64
C ARG A 105 -2.95 -10.76 -5.53
N TYR A 106 -1.88 -10.11 -5.05
CA TYR A 106 -0.58 -10.73 -4.84
C TYR A 106 -0.06 -10.49 -3.43
N MET A 107 0.78 -11.41 -2.95
CA MET A 107 1.51 -11.25 -1.70
C MET A 107 3.00 -11.55 -1.93
N VAL A 108 3.87 -10.63 -1.51
CA VAL A 108 5.32 -10.77 -1.57
C VAL A 108 5.86 -10.78 -0.15
N ARG A 109 6.54 -11.86 0.25
CA ARG A 109 7.22 -11.92 1.54
C ARG A 109 8.52 -11.13 1.50
N ASN A 110 8.67 -10.21 2.44
CA ASN A 110 9.83 -9.34 2.63
C ASN A 110 10.77 -9.88 3.71
N ASP A 111 11.36 -11.03 3.42
CA ASP A 111 12.38 -11.73 4.23
C ASP A 111 13.81 -11.47 3.73
N ASP A 112 13.96 -11.30 2.41
CA ASP A 112 15.19 -11.02 1.69
C ASP A 112 14.92 -9.92 0.66
N LEU A 113 15.71 -8.84 0.72
CA LEU A 113 15.47 -7.65 -0.07
C LEU A 113 15.61 -7.91 -1.57
N GLU A 114 16.63 -8.66 -1.99
CA GLU A 114 16.90 -8.93 -3.40
C GLU A 114 15.79 -9.80 -3.99
N ARG A 115 15.42 -10.87 -3.29
CA ARG A 115 14.34 -11.77 -3.68
C ARG A 115 13.00 -11.06 -3.73
N ALA A 116 12.65 -10.29 -2.69
CA ALA A 116 11.38 -9.57 -2.64
C ALA A 116 11.28 -8.54 -3.77
N THR A 117 12.35 -7.79 -4.03
CA THR A 117 12.41 -6.81 -5.12
C THR A 117 12.29 -7.48 -6.49
N SER A 118 12.99 -8.59 -6.71
CA SER A 118 12.92 -9.35 -7.97
C SER A 118 11.51 -9.90 -8.23
N VAL A 119 10.86 -10.47 -7.22
CA VAL A 119 9.48 -10.96 -7.34
C VAL A 119 8.51 -9.81 -7.61
N LEU A 120 8.63 -8.70 -6.88
CA LEU A 120 7.79 -7.53 -7.07
C LEU A 120 7.91 -6.97 -8.50
N ALA A 121 9.13 -6.79 -8.99
CA ALA A 121 9.38 -6.30 -10.35
C ALA A 121 8.77 -7.23 -11.40
N ALA A 122 8.95 -8.55 -11.26
CA ALA A 122 8.37 -9.52 -12.18
C ALA A 122 6.83 -9.48 -12.21
N LEU A 123 6.17 -9.30 -11.05
CA LEU A 123 4.72 -9.13 -10.98
C LEU A 123 4.27 -7.86 -11.71
N VAL A 124 4.94 -6.73 -11.47
CA VAL A 124 4.63 -5.46 -12.11
C VAL A 124 4.81 -5.56 -13.63
N GLU A 125 5.93 -6.11 -14.11
CA GLU A 125 6.19 -6.31 -15.54
C GLU A 125 5.13 -7.19 -16.21
N CYS A 126 4.71 -8.26 -15.53
CA CYS A 126 3.66 -9.15 -16.02
C CYS A 126 2.31 -8.43 -16.18
N GLU A 127 1.88 -7.66 -15.18
CA GLU A 127 0.62 -6.90 -15.24
C GLU A 127 0.66 -5.80 -16.30
N LEU A 128 1.80 -5.11 -16.45
CA LEU A 128 1.98 -4.11 -17.50
C LEU A 128 1.84 -4.74 -18.91
N ALA A 129 2.37 -5.95 -19.12
CA ALA A 129 2.23 -6.67 -20.38
C ALA A 129 0.77 -7.10 -20.64
N LEU A 130 0.04 -7.52 -19.60
CA LEU A 130 -1.39 -7.88 -19.71
C LEU A 130 -2.25 -6.64 -20.00
N ALA A 131 -1.98 -5.52 -19.34
CA ALA A 131 -2.69 -4.27 -19.59
C ALA A 131 -2.48 -3.77 -21.03
N GLY A 132 -1.26 -3.90 -21.57
CA GLY A 132 -0.94 -3.51 -22.95
C GLY A 132 -1.56 -4.40 -24.04
N THR A 133 -1.92 -5.64 -23.72
CA THR A 133 -2.59 -6.56 -24.67
C THR A 133 -4.11 -6.42 -24.67
N MET A 134 -4.71 -5.93 -23.58
CA MET A 134 -6.10 -5.49 -23.53
C MET A 134 -6.22 -4.07 -24.12
N ARG A 135 -6.12 -3.93 -25.44
CA ARG A 135 -6.64 -2.72 -26.11
C ARG A 135 -8.13 -2.61 -25.76
N ARG A 136 -8.51 -1.56 -25.02
CA ARG A 136 -9.91 -1.16 -24.87
C ARG A 136 -10.53 -1.02 -26.28
N PRO A 137 -11.75 -1.54 -26.51
CA PRO A 137 -12.45 -1.37 -27.78
C PRO A 137 -12.71 0.11 -28.09
#